data_AF-A0A2T1C9H8-F1
#
_entry.id   AF-A0A2T1C9H8-F1
#
_cell.length_a   1.000
_cell.length_b   1.000
_cell.length_c   1.000
_cell.angle_alpha   90.00
_cell.angle_beta   90.00
_cell.angle_gamma   90.00
#
_symmetry.space_group_name_H-M   'P 1'
#
loop_
_entity.id
_entity.type
_entity.pdbx_description
1 polymer ?
#
loop_
_entity_poly.entity_id
_entity_poly.type
_entity_poly.pdbx_seq_one_letter_code
_entity_poly.pdbx_strand_id
1 'polypeptide(L)'
;MKFNELDAKLRIFETAHDLCVLPEIFIVARLDGRNFTKLTKETYKFEAPFDPKFRDYMVATVEHLMGCGFHVIYVYTQSDEISLLLHRNEDAHRNALNAHCYWMLRKKGEKAGTATEKIEKISNSDKNELLYREGGINFNDLPKWQKRGLGLYWESYSKEGVNPISGEKLLANRRRIKVDLELPMKDEYGEFVKTLVLREHSEI
;
A
#
# COMPACT_ATOMS: atom_id res chain seq x y z
N MET A 1 -34.97 14.15 -19.38
CA MET A 1 -33.92 14.29 -18.34
C MET A 1 -32.59 13.94 -19.01
N LYS A 2 -31.55 14.78 -18.90
CA LYS A 2 -30.26 14.49 -19.54
C LYS A 2 -29.55 13.39 -18.74
N PHE A 3 -28.95 12.40 -19.43
CA PHE A 3 -28.30 11.24 -18.79
C PHE A 3 -27.30 11.66 -17.70
N ASN A 4 -26.50 12.71 -17.95
CA ASN A 4 -25.53 13.24 -17.00
C ASN A 4 -26.15 13.81 -15.72
N GLU A 5 -27.38 14.34 -15.77
CA GLU A 5 -28.08 14.81 -14.56
C GLU A 5 -28.63 13.66 -13.72
N LEU A 6 -28.99 12.55 -14.38
CA LEU A 6 -29.42 11.34 -13.70
C LEU A 6 -28.22 10.64 -13.04
N ASP A 7 -27.12 10.49 -13.76
CA ASP A 7 -25.86 9.93 -13.26
C ASP A 7 -25.36 10.67 -12.02
N ALA A 8 -25.30 12.00 -12.07
CA ALA A 8 -24.88 12.82 -10.93
C ALA A 8 -25.80 12.65 -9.70
N LYS A 9 -27.11 12.45 -9.90
CA LYS A 9 -28.06 12.20 -8.82
C LYS A 9 -27.93 10.78 -8.24
N LEU A 10 -27.61 9.80 -9.06
CA LEU A 10 -27.50 8.39 -8.65
C LEU A 10 -26.16 8.08 -7.98
N ARG A 11 -25.06 8.73 -8.39
CA ARG A 11 -23.71 8.52 -7.84
C ARG A 11 -23.59 8.80 -6.33
N ILE A 12 -24.44 9.67 -5.79
CA ILE A 12 -24.53 9.92 -4.34
C ILE A 12 -24.98 8.65 -3.60
N PHE A 13 -25.90 7.87 -4.17
CA PHE A 13 -26.39 6.65 -3.54
C PHE A 13 -25.40 5.48 -3.65
N GLU A 14 -24.55 5.48 -4.67
CA GLU A 14 -23.44 4.52 -4.80
C GLU A 14 -22.40 4.77 -3.71
N THR A 15 -21.94 6.02 -3.58
CA THR A 15 -20.90 6.41 -2.62
C THR A 15 -21.37 6.51 -1.17
N ALA A 16 -22.69 6.62 -0.93
CA ALA A 16 -23.24 6.74 0.42
C ALA A 16 -22.93 5.54 1.34
N HIS A 17 -22.61 4.39 0.75
CA HIS A 17 -22.26 3.16 1.47
C HIS A 17 -20.81 2.73 1.23
N ASP A 18 -19.96 3.62 0.70
CA ASP A 18 -18.54 3.32 0.54
C ASP A 18 -17.90 3.11 1.91
N LEU A 19 -17.52 1.86 2.17
CA LEU A 19 -16.75 1.49 3.35
C LEU A 19 -15.27 1.65 3.03
N CYS A 20 -14.67 2.72 3.55
CA CYS A 20 -13.23 2.94 3.48
C CYS A 20 -12.55 2.34 4.70
N VAL A 21 -11.47 1.59 4.48
CA VAL A 21 -10.58 1.18 5.58
C VAL A 21 -9.70 2.37 5.95
N LEU A 22 -9.45 2.55 7.25
CA LEU A 22 -8.56 3.61 7.73
C LEU A 22 -7.13 3.38 7.23
N PRO A 23 -6.38 4.46 6.93
CA PRO A 23 -4.96 4.37 6.59
C PRO A 23 -4.15 3.66 7.67
N GLU A 24 -3.01 3.09 7.29
CA GLU A 24 -2.03 2.43 8.18
C GLU A 24 -2.51 1.14 8.90
N ILE A 25 -3.69 0.62 8.53
CA ILE A 25 -4.21 -0.67 9.05
C ILE A 25 -3.84 -1.80 8.08
N PHE A 26 -3.47 -2.97 8.61
CA PHE A 26 -3.35 -4.17 7.78
C PHE A 26 -4.73 -4.63 7.31
N ILE A 27 -4.86 -4.82 6.00
CA ILE A 27 -6.07 -5.37 5.40
C ILE A 27 -5.83 -6.83 5.09
N VAL A 28 -6.75 -7.69 5.55
CA VAL A 28 -6.81 -9.09 5.16
C VAL A 28 -8.08 -9.31 4.37
N ALA A 29 -7.95 -9.70 3.11
CA ALA A 29 -9.08 -10.10 2.28
C ALA A 29 -9.19 -11.62 2.29
N ARG A 30 -10.28 -12.14 2.86
CA ARG A 30 -10.58 -13.57 2.88
C ARG A 30 -11.56 -13.92 1.76
N LEU A 31 -11.17 -14.87 0.94
CA LEU A 31 -11.94 -15.46 -0.14
C LEU A 31 -12.30 -16.89 0.28
N ASP A 32 -13.57 -17.27 0.14
CA ASP A 32 -14.08 -18.56 0.61
C ASP A 32 -14.92 -19.22 -0.49
N GLY A 33 -14.66 -20.50 -0.73
CA GLY A 33 -15.28 -21.29 -1.78
C GLY A 33 -16.77 -21.53 -1.55
N ARG A 34 -17.64 -20.81 -2.25
CA ARG A 34 -19.08 -21.02 -2.08
C ARG A 34 -19.53 -22.39 -2.61
N ASN A 35 -20.03 -23.23 -1.71
CA ASN A 35 -20.60 -24.55 -2.01
C ASN A 35 -19.59 -25.53 -2.68
N PHE A 36 -18.31 -25.45 -2.28
CA PHE A 36 -17.22 -26.22 -2.89
C PHE A 36 -17.34 -27.73 -2.76
N THR A 37 -18.06 -28.23 -1.75
CA THR A 37 -18.34 -29.66 -1.59
C THR A 37 -18.98 -30.29 -2.83
N LYS A 38 -19.87 -29.56 -3.50
CA LYS A 38 -20.51 -30.03 -4.73
C LYS A 38 -19.49 -30.16 -5.87
N LEU A 39 -18.64 -29.15 -6.01
CA LEU A 39 -17.61 -29.08 -7.04
C LEU A 39 -16.56 -30.19 -6.87
N THR A 40 -16.10 -30.41 -5.65
CA THR A 40 -15.05 -31.40 -5.36
C THR A 40 -15.54 -32.84 -5.42
N LYS A 41 -16.76 -33.13 -4.93
CA LYS A 41 -17.30 -34.50 -4.87
C LYS A 41 -18.08 -34.94 -6.10
N GLU A 42 -18.91 -34.06 -6.68
CA GLU A 42 -19.83 -34.46 -7.75
C GLU A 42 -19.26 -34.18 -9.14
N THR A 43 -18.66 -33.01 -9.34
CA THR A 43 -18.19 -32.57 -10.66
C THR A 43 -16.84 -33.16 -11.02
N TYR A 44 -15.83 -32.96 -10.17
CA TYR A 44 -14.46 -33.35 -10.48
C TYR A 44 -14.01 -34.65 -9.79
N LYS A 45 -14.76 -35.12 -8.78
CA LYS A 45 -14.50 -36.37 -8.05
C LYS A 45 -13.05 -36.49 -7.55
N PHE A 46 -12.57 -35.46 -6.88
CA PHE A 46 -11.23 -35.44 -6.28
C PHE A 46 -11.07 -36.51 -5.18
N GLU A 47 -9.83 -36.88 -4.90
CA GLU A 47 -9.49 -37.83 -3.83
C GLU A 47 -9.81 -37.24 -2.44
N ALA A 48 -10.36 -38.07 -1.56
CA ALA A 48 -10.67 -37.71 -0.18
C ALA A 48 -9.68 -38.40 0.78
N PRO A 49 -9.25 -37.75 1.88
CA PRO A 49 -9.65 -36.43 2.36
C PRO A 49 -8.89 -35.25 1.71
N PHE A 50 -7.79 -35.50 1.01
CA PHE A 50 -6.96 -34.48 0.37
C PHE A 50 -6.54 -34.91 -1.03
N ASP A 51 -6.67 -34.00 -1.99
CA ASP A 51 -6.24 -34.23 -3.38
C ASP A 51 -5.09 -33.27 -3.73
N PRO A 52 -3.91 -33.79 -4.14
CA PRO A 52 -2.77 -32.95 -4.52
C PRO A 52 -3.03 -32.04 -5.72
N LYS A 53 -3.87 -32.45 -6.68
CA LYS A 53 -4.19 -31.60 -7.85
C LYS A 53 -5.02 -30.40 -7.42
N PHE A 54 -5.97 -30.61 -6.50
CA PHE A 54 -6.74 -29.52 -5.94
C PHE A 54 -5.85 -28.50 -5.22
N ARG A 55 -4.89 -28.98 -4.41
CA ARG A 55 -3.86 -28.12 -3.80
C ARG A 55 -3.10 -27.32 -4.86
N ASP A 56 -2.64 -27.96 -5.92
CA ASP A 56 -1.86 -27.30 -6.97
C ASP A 56 -2.69 -26.24 -7.72
N TYR A 57 -4.00 -26.47 -7.91
CA TYR A 57 -4.91 -25.46 -8.46
C TYR A 57 -5.11 -24.26 -7.53
N MET A 58 -5.22 -24.48 -6.22
CA MET A 58 -5.28 -23.40 -5.24
C MET A 58 -3.99 -22.57 -5.25
N VAL A 59 -2.82 -23.22 -5.35
CA VAL A 59 -1.52 -22.55 -5.48
C VAL A 59 -1.47 -21.68 -6.75
N ALA A 60 -1.84 -22.24 -7.91
CA ALA A 60 -1.85 -21.49 -9.16
C ALA A 60 -2.83 -20.29 -9.12
N THR A 61 -3.96 -20.45 -8.42
CA THR A 61 -4.92 -19.36 -8.21
C THR A 61 -4.31 -18.25 -7.36
N VAL A 62 -3.62 -18.60 -6.27
CA VAL A 62 -2.92 -17.65 -5.41
C VAL A 62 -1.82 -16.91 -6.17
N GLU A 63 -0.99 -17.61 -6.94
CA GLU A 63 0.06 -17.00 -7.77
C GLU A 63 -0.52 -15.97 -8.73
N HIS A 64 -1.65 -16.30 -9.38
CA HIS A 64 -2.35 -15.37 -10.25
C HIS A 64 -2.89 -14.16 -9.49
N LEU A 65 -3.55 -14.36 -8.35
CA LEU A 65 -4.11 -13.27 -7.52
C LEU A 65 -3.03 -12.30 -7.05
N MET A 66 -1.84 -12.80 -6.69
CA MET A 66 -0.70 -11.95 -6.32
C MET A 66 -0.17 -11.11 -7.49
N GLY A 67 -0.44 -11.51 -8.74
CA GLY A 67 -0.07 -10.78 -9.96
C GLY A 67 -1.14 -9.81 -10.48
N CYS A 68 -2.38 -9.84 -9.98
CA CYS A 68 -3.52 -9.10 -10.51
C CYS A 68 -3.57 -7.60 -10.16
N GLY A 69 -2.51 -7.04 -9.58
CA GLY A 69 -2.39 -5.59 -9.33
C GLY A 69 -2.63 -5.15 -7.88
N PHE A 70 -2.72 -6.09 -6.94
CA PHE A 70 -2.65 -5.82 -5.49
C PHE A 70 -1.28 -6.26 -4.97
N HIS A 71 -0.68 -5.46 -4.09
CA HIS A 71 0.60 -5.74 -3.45
C HIS A 71 0.34 -6.59 -2.22
N VAL A 72 0.18 -7.88 -2.47
CA VAL A 72 -0.03 -8.91 -1.45
C VAL A 72 1.31 -9.26 -0.81
N ILE A 73 1.43 -9.09 0.51
CA ILE A 73 2.64 -9.44 1.27
C ILE A 73 2.70 -10.95 1.52
N TYR A 74 1.56 -11.52 1.88
CA TYR A 74 1.47 -12.89 2.33
C TYR A 74 0.11 -13.47 1.97
N VAL A 75 0.10 -14.77 1.66
CA VAL A 75 -1.12 -15.52 1.39
C VAL A 75 -1.13 -16.78 2.23
N TYR A 76 -2.27 -17.02 2.87
CA TYR A 76 -2.59 -18.29 3.49
C TYR A 76 -3.72 -18.94 2.71
N THR A 77 -3.60 -20.22 2.40
CA THR A 77 -4.71 -20.99 1.81
C THR A 77 -4.85 -22.34 2.50
N GLN A 78 -6.09 -22.74 2.75
CA GLN A 78 -6.42 -24.01 3.35
C GLN A 78 -7.79 -24.45 2.85
N SER A 79 -7.91 -25.72 2.44
CA SER A 79 -9.11 -26.23 1.76
C SER A 79 -9.43 -25.33 0.56
N ASP A 80 -10.54 -24.61 0.61
CA ASP A 80 -11.14 -23.73 -0.38
C ASP A 80 -11.11 -22.25 0.03
N GLU A 81 -10.41 -21.94 1.12
CA GLU A 81 -10.21 -20.59 1.62
C GLU A 81 -8.84 -20.03 1.15
N ILE A 82 -8.82 -18.75 0.79
CA ILE A 82 -7.61 -17.96 0.55
C ILE A 82 -7.70 -16.66 1.36
N SER A 83 -6.75 -16.41 2.24
CA SER A 83 -6.58 -15.17 2.99
C SER A 83 -5.38 -14.39 2.46
N LEU A 84 -5.61 -13.19 1.93
CA LEU A 84 -4.61 -12.30 1.34
C LEU A 84 -4.28 -11.15 2.29
N LEU A 85 -3.03 -11.00 2.70
CA LEU A 85 -2.54 -9.84 3.47
C LEU A 85 -2.04 -8.75 2.52
N LEU A 86 -2.71 -7.61 2.50
CA LEU A 86 -2.36 -6.48 1.64
C LEU A 86 -1.34 -5.55 2.29
N HIS A 87 -0.43 -4.99 1.49
CA HIS A 87 0.57 -4.07 1.98
C HIS A 87 -0.01 -2.70 2.31
N ARG A 88 0.26 -2.22 3.54
CA ARG A 88 -0.24 -0.93 4.07
C ARG A 88 0.07 0.28 3.19
N ASN A 89 1.20 0.25 2.49
CA ASN A 89 1.80 1.41 1.82
C ASN A 89 1.62 1.41 0.29
N GLU A 90 0.77 0.53 -0.25
CA GLU A 90 0.54 0.45 -1.71
C GLU A 90 -0.04 1.74 -2.30
N ASP A 91 -0.76 2.51 -1.47
CA ASP A 91 -1.38 3.77 -1.88
C ASP A 91 -0.38 4.90 -2.09
N ALA A 92 0.68 5.03 -1.29
CA ALA A 92 1.58 6.18 -1.37
C ALA A 92 2.30 6.26 -2.73
N HIS A 93 2.81 5.13 -3.22
CA HIS A 93 3.51 5.06 -4.49
C HIS A 93 2.57 5.29 -5.69
N ARG A 94 1.40 4.65 -5.67
CA ARG A 94 0.37 4.81 -6.71
C ARG A 94 -0.17 6.25 -6.73
N ASN A 95 -0.46 6.82 -5.57
CA ASN A 95 -0.95 8.19 -5.43
C ASN A 95 0.10 9.20 -5.89
N ALA A 96 1.38 8.98 -5.55
CA ALA A 96 2.47 9.80 -6.03
C ALA A 96 2.56 9.76 -7.56
N LEU A 97 2.60 8.57 -8.17
CA LEU A 97 2.68 8.43 -9.62
C LEU A 97 1.48 9.08 -10.32
N ASN A 98 0.26 8.83 -9.83
CA ASN A 98 -0.96 9.44 -10.35
C ASN A 98 -0.92 10.97 -10.23
N ALA A 99 -0.48 11.51 -9.09
CA ALA A 99 -0.37 12.95 -8.87
C ALA A 99 0.65 13.59 -9.82
N HIS A 100 1.82 12.96 -10.00
CA HIS A 100 2.83 13.44 -10.95
C HIS A 100 2.31 13.46 -12.39
N CYS A 101 1.65 12.39 -12.84
CA CYS A 101 1.02 12.35 -14.17
C CYS A 101 -0.08 13.41 -14.31
N TYR A 102 -0.93 13.56 -13.29
CA TYR A 102 -2.06 14.50 -13.29
C TYR A 102 -1.56 15.94 -13.41
N TRP A 103 -0.64 16.35 -12.55
CA TRP A 103 -0.12 17.72 -12.56
C TRP A 103 0.70 18.02 -13.81
N MET A 104 1.40 17.03 -14.38
CA MET A 104 2.06 17.16 -15.67
C MET A 104 1.05 17.47 -16.78
N LEU A 105 -0.03 16.68 -16.89
CA LEU A 105 -1.08 16.90 -17.90
C LEU A 105 -1.76 18.26 -17.71
N ARG A 106 -2.06 18.65 -16.46
CA ARG A 106 -2.64 19.96 -16.14
C ARG A 106 -1.72 21.12 -16.55
N LYS A 107 -0.41 21.01 -16.34
CA LYS A 107 0.59 22.02 -16.77
C LYS A 107 0.67 22.13 -18.29
N LYS A 108 0.43 21.05 -19.03
CA LYS A 108 0.33 21.06 -20.49
C LYS A 108 -0.98 21.61 -21.05
N GLY A 109 -1.92 22.01 -20.18
CA GLY A 109 -3.18 22.63 -20.58
C GLY A 109 -4.38 21.68 -20.64
N GLU A 110 -4.22 20.42 -20.23
CA GLU A 110 -5.34 19.47 -20.17
C GLU A 110 -6.38 19.90 -19.15
N LYS A 111 -7.66 19.70 -19.48
CA LYS A 111 -8.78 19.95 -18.54
C LYS A 111 -8.79 18.87 -17.45
N ALA A 112 -9.29 19.22 -16.26
CA ALA A 112 -9.27 18.35 -15.09
C ALA A 112 -9.90 16.97 -15.36
N GLY A 113 -11.10 16.93 -15.96
CA GLY A 113 -11.78 15.67 -16.28
C GLY A 113 -11.02 14.80 -17.27
N THR A 114 -10.48 15.41 -18.33
CA THR A 114 -9.69 14.71 -19.36
C THR A 114 -8.38 14.14 -18.81
N ALA A 115 -7.72 14.87 -17.90
CA ALA A 115 -6.51 14.40 -17.24
C ALA A 115 -6.78 13.19 -16.34
N THR A 116 -7.87 13.22 -15.55
CA THR A 116 -8.29 12.09 -14.72
C THR A 116 -8.62 10.86 -15.58
N GLU A 117 -9.43 11.04 -16.61
CA GLU A 117 -9.86 9.94 -17.49
C GLU A 117 -8.68 9.27 -18.22
N LYS A 118 -7.67 10.07 -18.62
CA LYS A 118 -6.44 9.53 -19.23
C LYS A 118 -5.61 8.70 -18.25
N ILE A 119 -5.56 9.08 -16.98
CA ILE A 119 -4.73 8.40 -15.95
C ILE A 119 -5.42 7.15 -15.42
N GLU A 120 -6.75 7.16 -15.28
CA GLU A 120 -7.51 6.02 -14.76
C GLU A 120 -7.48 4.81 -15.72
N LYS A 121 -7.36 5.04 -17.03
CA LYS A 121 -7.44 4.00 -18.06
C LYS A 121 -6.12 3.31 -18.40
N ILE A 122 -5.01 3.73 -17.80
CA ILE A 122 -3.67 3.26 -18.17
C ILE A 122 -2.96 2.57 -17.00
N SER A 123 -2.10 1.60 -17.32
CA SER A 123 -1.38 0.82 -16.30
C SER A 123 -0.30 1.65 -15.59
N ASN A 124 0.26 1.15 -14.48
CA ASN A 124 1.39 1.82 -13.82
C ASN A 124 2.63 1.90 -14.71
N SER A 125 2.84 0.92 -15.60
CA SER A 125 3.94 0.96 -16.58
C SER A 125 3.74 2.10 -17.57
N ASP A 126 2.53 2.22 -18.12
CA ASP A 126 2.18 3.26 -19.08
C ASP A 126 2.24 4.65 -18.46
N LYS A 127 1.90 4.79 -17.17
CA LYS A 127 2.05 6.05 -16.42
C LYS A 127 3.50 6.46 -16.31
N ASN A 128 4.41 5.52 -16.01
CA ASN A 128 5.85 5.82 -15.97
C ASN A 128 6.36 6.25 -17.35
N GLU A 129 5.93 5.57 -18.40
CA GLU A 129 6.30 5.93 -19.77
C GLU A 129 5.75 7.30 -20.17
N LEU A 130 4.49 7.59 -19.83
CA LEU A 130 3.87 8.90 -20.02
C LEU A 130 4.66 10.00 -19.30
N LEU A 131 5.01 9.78 -18.03
CA LEU A 131 5.77 10.74 -17.24
C LEU A 131 7.15 11.02 -17.84
N TYR A 132 7.82 9.97 -18.35
CA TYR A 132 9.13 10.07 -18.97
C TYR A 132 9.08 10.76 -20.34
N ARG A 133 8.22 10.28 -21.25
CA ARG A 133 8.11 10.80 -22.62
C ARG A 133 7.56 12.23 -22.66
N GLU A 134 6.48 12.47 -21.92
CA GLU A 134 5.78 13.77 -21.98
C GLU A 134 6.34 14.76 -20.95
N GLY A 135 6.71 14.29 -19.76
CA GLY A 135 7.16 15.13 -18.66
C GLY A 135 8.68 15.28 -18.56
N GLY A 136 9.47 14.42 -19.21
CA GLY A 136 10.93 14.36 -19.03
C GLY A 136 11.35 13.96 -17.61
N ILE A 137 10.44 13.37 -16.83
CA ILE A 137 10.68 13.00 -15.43
C ILE A 137 10.76 11.49 -15.32
N ASN A 138 11.91 10.99 -14.86
CA ASN A 138 12.02 9.62 -14.40
C ASN A 138 11.51 9.52 -12.96
N PHE A 139 10.41 8.79 -12.76
CA PHE A 139 9.81 8.61 -11.44
C PHE A 139 10.78 7.98 -10.43
N ASN A 140 11.68 7.12 -10.89
CA ASN A 140 12.67 6.47 -10.01
C ASN A 140 13.69 7.45 -9.42
N ASP A 141 13.92 8.60 -10.07
CA ASP A 141 14.90 9.60 -9.63
C ASP A 141 14.29 10.65 -8.69
N LEU A 142 12.96 10.63 -8.52
CA LEU A 142 12.29 11.55 -7.60
C LEU A 142 12.68 11.28 -6.13
N PRO A 143 12.65 12.31 -5.27
CA PRO A 143 12.89 12.14 -3.84
C PRO A 143 12.02 11.05 -3.23
N LYS A 144 12.61 10.23 -2.34
CA LYS A 144 11.90 9.11 -1.69
C LYS A 144 10.63 9.57 -0.99
N TRP A 145 10.66 10.72 -0.31
CA TRP A 145 9.50 11.25 0.39
C TRP A 145 8.28 11.53 -0.52
N GLN A 146 8.50 11.88 -1.79
CA GLN A 146 7.40 12.08 -2.75
C GLN A 146 6.74 10.76 -3.11
N LYS A 147 7.48 9.65 -3.06
CA LYS A 147 7.04 8.31 -3.47
C LYS A 147 6.58 7.43 -2.31
N ARG A 148 7.05 7.73 -1.10
CA ARG A 148 6.95 6.84 0.07
C ARG A 148 6.39 7.54 1.30
N GLY A 149 6.23 8.85 1.28
CA GLY A 149 5.82 9.64 2.44
C GLY A 149 6.97 9.97 3.40
N LEU A 150 6.61 10.38 4.61
CA LEU A 150 7.52 10.90 5.64
C LEU A 150 7.39 10.08 6.92
N GLY A 151 8.51 9.78 7.58
CA GLY A 151 8.51 9.16 8.91
C GLY A 151 8.74 10.21 10.00
N LEU A 152 7.90 10.24 11.03
CA LEU A 152 8.13 11.08 12.21
C LEU A 152 8.17 10.20 13.45
N TYR A 153 9.27 10.23 14.19
CA TYR A 153 9.45 9.42 15.40
C TYR A 153 10.35 10.12 16.41
N TRP A 154 10.25 9.74 17.68
CA TRP A 154 11.11 10.25 18.73
C TRP A 154 12.50 9.61 18.64
N GLU A 155 13.54 10.43 18.64
CA GLU A 155 14.91 9.96 18.80
C GLU A 155 15.56 10.59 20.03
N SER A 156 16.31 9.77 20.77
CA SER A 156 17.18 10.24 21.84
C SER A 156 18.51 10.66 21.24
N TYR A 157 18.95 11.87 21.57
CA TYR A 157 20.28 12.36 21.22
C TYR A 157 21.01 12.82 22.48
N SER A 158 22.33 12.66 22.47
CA SER A 158 23.19 13.14 23.53
C SER A 158 23.53 14.60 23.28
N LYS A 159 23.30 15.44 24.27
CA LYS A 159 23.70 16.85 24.25
C LYS A 159 24.63 17.11 25.42
N GLU A 160 25.78 17.73 25.16
CA GLU A 160 26.62 18.28 26.22
C GLU A 160 25.83 19.37 26.95
N GLY A 161 25.47 19.09 28.20
CA GLY A 161 24.97 20.05 29.17
C GLY A 161 26.07 20.45 30.13
N VAL A 162 25.95 21.62 30.75
CA VAL A 162 26.83 22.03 31.85
C VAL A 162 26.01 21.99 33.12
N ASN A 163 26.50 21.29 34.15
CA ASN A 163 25.84 21.30 35.45
C ASN A 163 25.95 22.71 36.05
N PRO A 164 24.83 23.40 36.34
CA PRO A 164 24.85 24.78 36.85
C PRO A 164 25.57 24.92 38.20
N ILE A 165 25.74 23.82 38.95
CA ILE A 165 26.30 23.80 40.30
C ILE A 165 27.77 23.36 40.29
N SER A 166 28.16 22.37 39.45
CA SER A 166 29.54 21.85 39.42
C SER A 166 30.38 22.35 38.24
N GLY A 167 29.78 22.99 37.23
CA GLY A 167 30.48 23.44 36.02
C GLY A 167 30.96 22.31 35.09
N GLU A 168 30.68 21.06 35.45
CA GLU A 168 31.08 19.89 34.66
C GLU A 168 30.21 19.71 33.42
N LYS A 169 30.84 19.31 32.32
CA LYS A 169 30.15 18.89 31.10
C LYS A 169 29.54 17.52 31.32
N LEU A 170 28.22 17.45 31.37
CA LEU A 170 27.47 16.20 31.50
C LEU A 170 26.75 15.91 30.19
N LEU A 171 26.86 14.68 29.69
CA LEU A 171 26.08 14.24 28.54
C LEU A 171 24.63 13.98 29.00
N ALA A 172 23.74 14.89 28.64
CA ALA A 172 22.32 14.78 28.97
C ALA A 172 21.56 14.19 27.78
N ASN A 173 20.86 13.09 28.02
CA ASN A 173 19.95 12.52 27.03
C ASN A 173 18.70 13.41 26.91
N ARG A 174 18.37 13.76 25.67
CA ARG A 174 17.17 14.53 25.33
C ARG A 174 16.46 13.85 24.16
N ARG A 175 15.12 13.93 24.15
CA ARG A 175 14.30 13.46 23.04
C ARG A 175 14.04 14.62 22.07
N ARG A 176 14.05 14.34 20.78
CA ARG A 176 13.52 15.24 19.75
C ARG A 176 12.72 14.45 18.74
N ILE A 177 11.81 15.13 18.04
CA ILE A 177 11.14 14.55 16.88
C ILE A 177 12.14 14.54 15.74
N LYS A 178 12.41 13.35 15.19
CA LYS A 178 13.14 13.18 13.94
C LYS A 178 12.15 13.15 12.80
N VAL A 179 12.43 13.92 11.75
CA VAL A 179 11.73 13.85 10.47
C VAL A 179 12.61 13.08 9.50
N ASP A 180 12.12 11.96 9.00
CA ASP A 180 12.81 11.05 8.10
C ASP A 180 12.20 11.13 6.69
N LEU A 181 13.00 11.62 5.75
CA LEU A 181 12.62 11.81 4.34
C LEU A 181 12.95 10.59 3.47
N GLU A 182 13.66 9.61 4.05
CA GLU A 182 14.28 8.51 3.31
C GLU A 182 13.81 7.14 3.81
N LEU A 183 12.49 7.00 3.97
CA LEU A 183 11.92 5.75 4.43
C LEU A 183 12.33 4.54 3.55
N PRO A 184 12.74 3.42 4.17
CA PRO A 184 12.97 2.15 3.48
C PRO A 184 11.66 1.58 2.90
N MET A 185 11.74 0.53 2.07
CA MET A 185 10.56 -0.12 1.48
C MET A 185 10.50 -1.60 1.82
N LYS A 186 9.32 -2.19 1.67
CA LYS A 186 9.07 -3.64 1.81
C LYS A 186 9.59 -4.14 3.16
N ASP A 187 10.37 -5.21 3.16
CA ASP A 187 10.87 -5.87 4.37
C ASP A 187 11.74 -4.94 5.22
N GLU A 188 12.55 -4.08 4.59
CA GLU A 188 13.36 -3.09 5.31
C GLU A 188 12.49 -2.07 6.07
N TYR A 189 11.32 -1.72 5.54
CA TYR A 189 10.37 -0.87 6.25
C TYR A 189 9.75 -1.59 7.44
N GLY A 190 9.42 -2.87 7.28
CA GLY A 190 8.94 -3.71 8.37
C GLY A 190 9.93 -3.81 9.52
N GLU A 191 11.20 -4.12 9.22
CA GLU A 191 12.27 -4.19 10.22
C GLU A 191 12.57 -2.83 10.86
N PHE A 192 12.51 -1.75 10.09
CA PHE A 192 12.63 -0.39 10.61
C PHE A 192 11.53 -0.06 11.64
N VAL A 193 10.27 -0.32 11.31
CA VAL A 193 9.14 -0.08 12.24
C VAL A 193 9.25 -0.98 13.47
N LYS A 194 9.59 -2.26 13.29
CA LYS A 194 9.81 -3.20 14.39
C LYS A 194 10.90 -2.70 15.34
N THR A 195 12.00 -2.18 14.80
CA THR A 195 13.09 -1.58 15.59
C THR A 195 12.60 -0.37 16.40
N LEU A 196 11.76 0.49 15.82
CA LEU A 196 11.17 1.62 16.53
C LEU A 196 10.25 1.17 17.68
N VAL A 197 9.40 0.18 17.45
CA VAL A 197 8.48 -0.37 18.46
C VAL A 197 9.26 -1.01 19.60
N LEU A 198 10.28 -1.83 19.31
CA LEU A 198 11.12 -2.47 20.32
C LEU A 198 11.89 -1.46 21.17
N ARG A 199 12.27 -0.30 20.62
CA ARG A 199 12.96 0.77 21.36
C ARG A 199 12.09 1.46 22.40
N GLU A 200 10.78 1.58 22.17
CA GLU A 200 9.86 2.21 23.14
C GLU A 200 9.33 1.20 24.16
N HIS A 201 9.41 -0.11 23.88
CA HIS A 201 8.91 -1.19 24.73
C HIS A 201 10.02 -2.11 25.27
N SER A 202 11.21 -1.58 25.54
CA SER A 202 12.38 -2.33 26.03
C SER A 202 12.24 -2.93 27.44
N GLU A 203 11.02 -3.08 27.97
CA GLU A 203 10.70 -3.68 29.28
C GLU A 203 9.88 -4.99 29.19
N ILE A 204 9.89 -5.68 28.03
CA ILE A 204 9.35 -7.05 27.90
C ILE A 204 10.49 -8.04 27.68
#